data_AF-A0A7V9DYH8-F1
#
_entry.id   AF-A0A7V9DYH8-F1
#
_cell.length_a   1.000
_cell.length_b   1.000
_cell.length_c   1.000
_cell.angle_alpha   90.00
_cell.angle_beta   90.00
_cell.angle_gamma   90.00
#
_symmetry.space_group_name_H-M   'P 1'
#
loop_
_entity.id
_entity.type
_entity.pdbx_description
1 polymer ?
#
loop_
_entity_poly.entity_id
_entity_poly.type
_entity_poly.pdbx_seq_one_letter_code
_entity_poly.pdbx_strand_id
1 'polypeptide(L)'
;MADVTGPISTLANSSHEVPDGQTCDDHPDRPAVARIQGETDSFGCEMNDMCAECADKHRAYLRSPEAAEHRKGTCEWCKKPADDLRDRRDYEEGMSGRVYRVCGICVKKENDELAAEERARGDDHDDFDGDYDD
;
A
#
# COMPACT_ATOMS: atom_id res chain seq x y z
N MET A 1 -19.27 -7.72 -11.09
CA MET A 1 -17.95 -7.91 -11.70
C MET A 1 -17.26 -6.58 -11.63
N ALA A 2 -16.23 -6.46 -10.80
CA ALA A 2 -15.49 -5.23 -10.67
C ALA A 2 -14.81 -4.89 -12.02
N ASP A 3 -14.89 -3.62 -12.38
CA ASP A 3 -14.28 -3.07 -13.58
C ASP A 3 -12.77 -3.26 -13.53
N VAL A 4 -12.14 -3.65 -14.64
CA VAL A 4 -10.68 -3.78 -14.74
C VAL A 4 -10.11 -2.36 -14.68
N THR A 5 -9.69 -1.93 -13.49
CA THR A 5 -9.05 -0.64 -13.32
C THR A 5 -7.65 -0.71 -13.94
N GLY A 6 -7.30 0.33 -14.72
CA GLY A 6 -6.08 0.42 -15.54
C GLY A 6 -4.76 0.39 -14.73
N PRO A 7 -3.66 0.98 -15.23
CA PRO A 7 -2.38 0.92 -14.53
C PRO A 7 -2.53 1.47 -13.11
N ILE A 8 -2.30 0.59 -12.12
CA ILE A 8 -2.47 0.91 -10.71
C ILE A 8 -1.12 1.03 -10.03
N SER A 9 -0.95 2.07 -9.22
CA SER A 9 0.28 2.33 -8.49
C SER A 9 0.20 1.88 -7.03
N THR A 10 -0.92 1.36 -6.56
CA THR A 10 -1.07 0.85 -5.19
C THR A 10 -0.68 -0.63 -5.10
N LEU A 11 -0.35 -1.09 -3.90
CA LEU A 11 0.04 -2.47 -3.63
C LEU A 11 -1.19 -3.33 -3.32
N ALA A 12 -1.03 -4.65 -3.43
CA ALA A 12 -2.05 -5.61 -3.00
C ALA A 12 -2.51 -5.31 -1.56
N ASN A 13 -3.80 -5.55 -1.30
CA ASN A 13 -4.51 -5.17 -0.08
C ASN A 13 -4.72 -3.65 0.15
N SER A 14 -4.41 -2.80 -0.83
CA SER A 14 -4.81 -1.39 -0.76
C SER A 14 -6.34 -1.26 -0.79
N SER A 15 -6.87 -0.36 0.04
CA SER A 15 -8.28 0.00 0.04
C SER A 15 -8.57 1.06 -1.03
N HIS A 16 -9.69 0.90 -1.72
CA HIS A 16 -10.20 1.83 -2.73
C HIS A 16 -11.64 2.24 -2.44
N GLU A 17 -12.10 3.30 -3.09
CA GLU A 17 -13.49 3.73 -3.01
C GLU A 17 -14.42 2.70 -3.67
N VAL A 18 -15.54 2.41 -3.01
CA VAL A 18 -16.57 1.51 -3.53
C VAL A 18 -17.50 2.31 -4.45
N PRO A 19 -17.67 1.93 -5.72
CA PRO A 19 -18.61 2.59 -6.62
C PRO A 19 -20.05 2.48 -6.12
N ASP A 20 -20.84 3.50 -6.45
CA ASP A 20 -22.24 3.55 -6.07
C ASP A 20 -23.03 2.35 -6.59
N GLY A 21 -23.83 1.74 -5.71
CA GLY A 21 -24.69 0.61 -6.04
C GLY A 21 -23.98 -0.73 -6.22
N GLN A 22 -22.66 -0.79 -5.99
CA GLN A 22 -21.89 -2.03 -6.07
C GLN A 22 -22.31 -3.02 -4.97
N THR A 23 -22.42 -4.30 -5.34
CA THR A 23 -22.73 -5.40 -4.41
C THR A 23 -21.49 -6.23 -4.12
N CYS A 24 -21.55 -7.02 -3.05
CA CYS A 24 -20.46 -7.91 -2.68
C CYS A 24 -20.30 -9.03 -3.72
N ASP A 25 -19.06 -9.31 -4.11
CA ASP A 25 -18.76 -10.34 -5.12
C ASP A 25 -19.17 -11.75 -4.67
N ASP A 26 -19.02 -12.06 -3.37
CA ASP A 26 -19.45 -13.34 -2.78
C ASP A 26 -20.94 -13.36 -2.38
N HIS A 27 -21.53 -12.19 -2.16
CA HIS A 27 -22.91 -12.04 -1.68
C HIS A 27 -23.65 -11.01 -2.53
N PRO A 28 -24.15 -11.39 -3.71
CA PRO A 28 -24.75 -10.45 -4.66
C PRO A 28 -25.99 -9.72 -4.12
N ASP A 29 -26.61 -10.24 -3.06
CA ASP A 29 -27.76 -9.67 -2.35
C ASP A 29 -27.38 -8.57 -1.34
N ARG A 30 -26.08 -8.36 -1.07
CA ARG A 30 -25.60 -7.43 -0.04
C ARG A 30 -24.79 -6.28 -0.67
N PRO A 31 -24.94 -5.05 -0.18
CA PRO A 31 -24.11 -3.94 -0.64
C PRO A 31 -22.65 -4.13 -0.25
N ALA A 32 -21.74 -3.74 -1.14
CA ALA A 32 -20.32 -3.66 -0.82
C ALA A 32 -20.05 -2.43 0.07
N VAL A 33 -19.20 -2.60 1.08
CA VAL A 33 -18.78 -1.53 2.00
C VAL A 33 -17.25 -1.33 1.99
N ALA A 34 -16.52 -2.22 1.33
CA ALA A 34 -15.09 -2.13 1.15
C ALA A 34 -14.73 -2.65 -0.24
N ARG A 35 -13.82 -1.96 -0.93
CA ARG A 35 -13.16 -2.44 -2.13
C ARG A 35 -11.68 -2.61 -1.82
N ILE A 36 -11.17 -3.82 -1.99
CA ILE A 36 -9.78 -4.17 -1.69
C ILE A 36 -9.11 -4.67 -2.96
N GLN A 37 -7.94 -4.11 -3.27
CA GLN A 37 -7.13 -4.57 -4.40
C GLN A 37 -6.58 -5.98 -4.13
N GLY A 38 -6.87 -6.90 -5.04
CA GLY A 38 -6.33 -8.25 -5.07
C GLY A 38 -4.95 -8.31 -5.73
N GLU A 39 -4.72 -9.37 -6.49
CA GLU A 39 -3.48 -9.51 -7.26
C GLU A 39 -3.40 -8.45 -8.36
N THR A 40 -2.17 -8.02 -8.66
CA THR A 40 -1.88 -7.09 -9.76
C THR A 40 -0.90 -7.77 -10.68
N ASP A 41 -1.26 -7.88 -11.96
CA ASP A 41 -0.47 -8.52 -13.00
C ASP A 41 -0.29 -7.58 -14.20
N SER A 42 0.29 -8.11 -15.28
CA SER A 42 0.52 -7.34 -16.51
C SER A 42 -0.76 -6.91 -17.24
N PHE A 43 -1.92 -7.47 -16.88
CA PHE A 43 -3.22 -7.18 -17.50
C PHE A 43 -4.10 -6.26 -16.66
N GLY A 44 -3.73 -5.97 -15.41
CA GLY A 44 -4.41 -5.00 -14.56
C GLY A 44 -4.37 -5.42 -13.10
N CYS A 45 -5.38 -5.00 -12.36
CA CYS A 45 -5.56 -5.43 -10.98
C CYS A 45 -6.99 -5.90 -10.73
N GLU A 46 -7.10 -6.91 -9.88
CA GLU A 46 -8.39 -7.35 -9.37
C GLU A 46 -8.86 -6.41 -8.27
N MET A 47 -10.14 -6.09 -8.28
CA MET A 47 -10.81 -5.31 -7.25
C MET A 47 -11.89 -6.17 -6.62
N ASN A 48 -11.73 -6.47 -5.33
CA ASN A 48 -12.66 -7.30 -4.58
C ASN A 48 -13.63 -6.40 -3.80
N ASP A 49 -14.91 -6.45 -4.16
CA ASP A 49 -16.00 -5.73 -3.52
C ASP A 49 -16.61 -6.61 -2.41
N MET A 50 -16.46 -6.15 -1.17
CA MET A 50 -16.77 -6.93 0.02
C MET A 50 -17.89 -6.27 0.83
N CYS A 51 -18.89 -7.08 1.24
CA CYS A 51 -19.79 -6.69 2.32
C CYS A 51 -19.05 -6.69 3.67
N ALA A 52 -19.67 -6.16 4.73
CA ALA A 52 -19.04 -6.05 6.05
C ALA A 52 -18.50 -7.39 6.57
N GLU A 53 -19.27 -8.47 6.41
CA GLU A 53 -18.86 -9.82 6.82
C GLU A 53 -17.61 -10.31 6.08
N CYS A 54 -17.56 -10.13 4.75
CA CYS A 54 -16.39 -10.51 3.95
C CYS A 54 -15.17 -9.65 4.30
N ALA A 55 -15.36 -8.35 4.47
CA ALA A 55 -14.27 -7.44 4.85
C ALA A 55 -13.68 -7.81 6.22
N ASP A 56 -14.52 -8.20 7.18
CA ASP A 56 -14.06 -8.64 8.49
C ASP A 56 -13.35 -9.99 8.44
N LYS A 57 -13.83 -10.94 7.63
CA LYS A 57 -13.12 -12.20 7.36
C LYS A 57 -11.75 -11.95 6.75
N HIS A 58 -11.66 -11.06 5.76
CA HIS A 58 -10.39 -10.68 5.12
C HIS A 58 -9.42 -10.08 6.13
N ARG A 59 -9.87 -9.11 6.94
CA ARG A 59 -9.05 -8.51 8.01
C ARG A 59 -8.62 -9.54 9.07
N ALA A 60 -9.49 -10.48 9.41
CA ALA A 60 -9.17 -11.56 10.34
C ALA A 60 -8.10 -12.50 9.74
N TYR A 61 -8.20 -12.81 8.44
CA TYR A 61 -7.18 -13.58 7.73
C TYR A 61 -5.83 -12.86 7.73
N LEU A 62 -5.77 -11.57 7.40
CA LEU A 62 -4.52 -10.80 7.43
C LEU A 62 -3.85 -10.75 8.82
N ARG A 63 -4.63 -10.93 9.90
CA ARG A 63 -4.16 -11.00 11.29
C ARG A 63 -3.93 -12.44 11.78
N SER A 64 -4.22 -13.44 10.94
CA SER A 64 -4.12 -14.85 11.31
C SER A 64 -2.66 -15.29 11.43
N PRO A 65 -2.39 -16.40 12.15
CA PRO A 65 -1.06 -17.01 12.18
C PRO A 65 -0.56 -17.41 10.79
N GLU A 66 -1.46 -17.86 9.90
CA GLU A 66 -1.10 -18.23 8.53
C GLU A 66 -0.54 -17.04 7.75
N ALA A 67 -1.23 -15.91 7.75
CA ALA A 67 -0.74 -14.68 7.14
C ALA A 67 0.54 -14.15 7.81
N ALA A 68 0.71 -14.38 9.11
CA ALA A 68 1.96 -14.06 9.80
C ALA A 68 3.13 -14.95 9.33
N GLU A 69 2.92 -16.25 9.10
CA GLU A 69 3.93 -17.13 8.53
C GLU A 69 4.33 -16.69 7.11
N HIS A 70 3.37 -16.31 6.26
CA HIS A 70 3.66 -15.76 4.92
C HIS A 70 4.47 -14.46 4.96
N ARG A 71 4.41 -13.71 6.07
CA ARG A 71 5.22 -12.50 6.28
C ARG A 71 6.64 -12.76 6.75
N LYS A 72 6.98 -13.98 7.14
CA LYS A 72 8.36 -14.33 7.49
C LYS A 72 9.21 -14.48 6.24
N GLY A 73 10.51 -14.26 6.40
CA GLY A 73 11.49 -14.52 5.35
C GLY A 73 12.80 -13.78 5.59
N THR A 74 13.53 -13.53 4.50
CA THR A 74 14.77 -12.75 4.53
C THR A 74 14.52 -11.35 3.98
N CYS A 75 14.84 -10.32 4.75
CA CYS A 75 14.73 -8.93 4.33
C CYS A 75 15.63 -8.66 3.12
N GLU A 76 15.08 -8.07 2.06
CA GLU A 76 15.85 -7.83 0.84
C GLU A 76 16.87 -6.70 0.96
N TRP A 77 16.75 -5.79 1.93
CA TRP A 77 17.72 -4.71 2.12
C TRP A 77 18.88 -5.12 3.04
N CYS A 78 18.58 -5.60 4.26
CA CYS A 78 19.63 -5.97 5.21
C CYS A 78 20.07 -7.44 5.14
N LYS A 79 19.39 -8.27 4.32
CA LYS A 79 19.67 -9.70 4.12
C LYS A 79 19.59 -10.56 5.40
N LYS A 80 18.91 -10.07 6.44
CA LYS A 80 18.69 -10.78 7.71
C LYS A 80 17.30 -11.43 7.74
N PRO A 81 17.12 -12.55 8.47
CA PRO A 81 15.80 -13.10 8.71
C PRO A 81 14.92 -12.12 9.50
N ALA A 82 13.63 -12.08 9.17
CA ALA A 82 12.63 -11.27 9.86
C ALA A 82 11.28 -11.99 9.87
N ASP A 83 10.54 -11.80 10.96
CA ASP A 83 9.21 -12.40 11.13
C ASP A 83 8.06 -11.53 10.56
N ASP A 84 8.35 -10.26 10.25
CA ASP A 84 7.39 -9.32 9.67
C ASP A 84 8.05 -8.56 8.51
N LEU A 85 7.94 -9.11 7.31
CA LEU A 85 8.29 -8.44 6.06
C LEU A 85 7.07 -7.73 5.48
N ARG A 86 7.32 -6.52 4.97
CA ARG A 86 6.34 -5.65 4.33
C ARG A 86 6.77 -5.35 2.91
N ASP A 87 5.79 -5.21 2.04
CA ASP A 87 6.03 -4.83 0.65
C ASP A 87 6.30 -3.33 0.58
N ARG A 88 7.41 -2.96 -0.06
CA ARG A 88 7.87 -1.59 -0.18
C ARG A 88 8.34 -1.34 -1.61
N ARG A 89 7.70 -0.39 -2.29
CA ARG A 89 8.11 0.03 -3.62
C ARG A 89 9.33 0.95 -3.55
N ASP A 90 10.26 0.74 -4.47
CA ASP A 90 11.39 1.63 -4.70
C ASP A 90 10.89 3.02 -5.13
N TYR A 91 11.20 4.05 -4.34
CA TYR A 91 10.76 5.41 -4.64
C TYR A 91 11.65 6.08 -5.71
N GLU A 92 12.90 5.64 -5.88
CA GLU A 92 13.81 6.21 -6.88
C GLU A 92 13.39 5.83 -8.31
N GLU A 93 12.82 4.64 -8.47
CA GLU A 93 12.25 4.15 -9.73
C GLU A 93 10.76 4.51 -9.91
N GLY A 94 10.20 5.29 -8.98
CA GLY A 94 8.84 5.81 -9.03
C GLY A 94 7.76 4.72 -9.04
N MET A 95 6.69 4.94 -9.81
CA MET A 95 5.51 4.05 -9.80
C MET A 95 5.75 2.69 -10.47
N SER A 96 6.77 2.60 -11.33
CA SER A 96 7.21 1.36 -12.00
C SER A 96 8.30 0.61 -11.25
N GLY A 97 8.73 1.13 -10.09
CA GLY A 97 9.83 0.57 -9.33
C GLY A 97 9.55 -0.83 -8.80
N ARG A 98 10.63 -1.60 -8.63
CA ARG A 98 10.55 -2.92 -8.01
C ARG A 98 9.91 -2.84 -6.61
N VAL A 99 9.10 -3.85 -6.28
CA VAL A 99 8.57 -4.04 -4.91
C VAL A 99 9.49 -5.00 -4.15
N TYR A 100 9.99 -4.53 -3.01
CA TYR A 100 10.84 -5.30 -2.11
C TYR A 100 10.07 -5.81 -0.89
N ARG A 101 10.47 -6.96 -0.36
CA ARG A 101 10.04 -7.45 0.95
C ARG A 101 11.06 -7.06 2.02
N VAL A 102 10.68 -6.13 2.89
CA VAL A 102 11.60 -5.46 3.81
C VAL A 102 11.11 -5.52 5.25
N CYS A 103 12.04 -5.61 6.20
CA CYS A 103 11.69 -5.64 7.62
C CYS A 103 11.36 -4.24 8.14
N GLY A 104 10.53 -4.17 9.19
CA GLY A 104 10.12 -2.90 9.79
C GLY A 104 11.27 -2.02 10.30
N ILE A 105 12.42 -2.61 10.65
CA ILE A 105 13.63 -1.84 11.07
C ILE A 105 14.19 -1.05 9.89
N CYS A 106 14.30 -1.70 8.72
CA CYS A 106 14.79 -1.08 7.49
C CYS A 106 13.85 0.02 7.00
N VAL A 107 12.54 -0.24 7.03
CA VAL A 107 11.52 0.76 6.68
C VAL A 107 11.60 1.97 7.61
N LYS A 108 11.72 1.75 8.92
CA LYS A 108 11.85 2.85 9.87
C LYS A 108 13.11 3.68 9.60
N LYS A 109 14.25 3.02 9.37
CA LYS A 109 15.51 3.70 9.08
C LYS A 109 15.38 4.60 7.84
N GLU A 110 14.86 4.06 6.74
CA GLU A 110 14.62 4.84 5.51
C GLU A 110 13.70 6.02 5.77
N ASN A 111 12.56 5.81 6.44
CA ASN A 111 11.62 6.89 6.75
C ASN A 111 12.24 7.98 7.63
N ASP A 112 13.07 7.59 8.61
CA ASP A 112 13.77 8.53 9.50
C ASP A 112 14.82 9.35 8.70
N GLU A 113 15.53 8.73 7.74
CA GLU A 113 16.48 9.39 6.83
C GLU A 113 15.75 10.37 5.89
N LEU A 114 14.68 9.93 5.23
CA LEU A 114 13.85 10.77 4.35
C LEU A 114 13.26 11.97 5.10
N ALA A 115 12.72 11.75 6.30
CA ALA A 115 12.17 12.83 7.13
C ALA A 115 13.26 13.82 7.60
N ALA A 116 14.51 13.35 7.80
CA ALA A 116 15.63 14.23 8.13
C ALA A 116 16.06 15.07 6.92
N GLU A 117 16.10 14.49 5.72
CA GLU A 117 16.36 15.21 4.47
C GLU A 117 15.28 16.25 4.17
N GLU A 118 14.00 15.88 4.33
CA GLU A 118 12.87 16.80 4.16
C GLU A 118 12.96 17.96 5.16
N ARG A 119 13.26 17.68 6.43
CA ARG A 119 13.47 18.73 7.44
C ARG A 119 14.63 19.65 7.07
N ALA A 120 15.75 19.10 6.60
CA ALA A 120 16.91 19.89 6.19
C ALA A 120 16.63 20.76 4.95
N ARG A 121 15.78 20.31 4.02
CA ARG A 121 15.34 21.11 2.86
C ARG A 121 14.29 22.16 3.24
N GLY A 122 13.40 21.85 4.18
CA GLY A 122 12.37 22.78 4.64
C GLY A 122 12.92 23.98 5.41
N ASP A 123 14.07 23.81 6.08
CA ASP A 123 14.79 24.87 6.80
C ASP A 123 15.45 25.89 5.85
N ASP A 124 15.68 25.53 4.58
CA ASP A 124 16.30 26.39 3.55
C ASP A 124 15.27 27.25 2.78
N HIS A 125 13.98 27.16 3.13
CA HIS A 125 12.87 27.78 2.39
C HIS A 125 12.19 28.94 3.14
N ASP A 126 12.83 29.48 4.19
CA ASP A 126 12.32 30.57 5.04
C ASP A 126 12.90 31.98 4.70
N ASP A 127 13.36 32.22 3.47
CA ASP A 127 13.81 33.56 3.02
C ASP A 127 13.32 33.88 1.58
N PHE A 128 12.02 33.80 1.32
CA PHE A 128 11.41 34.54 0.20
C PHE A 128 10.17 35.30 0.66
N ASP A 129 10.41 36.23 1.59
CA ASP A 129 9.50 37.33 1.86
C ASP A 129 9.40 38.18 0.58
N GLY A 130 8.28 38.05 -0.10
CA GLY A 130 7.97 38.82 -1.29
C GLY A 130 7.92 40.31 -1.01
N ASP A 131 8.89 41.04 -1.57
CA ASP A 131 8.79 42.47 -1.88
C ASP A 131 9.07 42.66 -3.37
N TYR A 132 8.06 42.39 -4.20
CA TYR A 132 7.99 42.92 -5.56
C TYR A 132 7.21 44.23 -5.50
N ASP A 133 7.91 45.31 -5.21
CA ASP A 133 7.46 46.69 -5.43
C ASP A 133 8.09 47.17 -6.76
N ASP A 134 7.33 47.08 -7.87
CA ASP A 134 7.41 47.94 -9.07
C ASP A 134 6.12 47.80 -9.92
#